data_AF-A0A124IG79-F1
#
_entry.id   AF-A0A124IG79-F1
#
_cell.length_a   1.000
_cell.length_b   1.000
_cell.length_c   1.000
_cell.angle_alpha   90.00
_cell.angle_beta   90.00
_cell.angle_gamma   90.00
#
_symmetry.space_group_name_H-M   'P 1'
#
loop_
_entity.id
_entity.type
_entity.pdbx_description
1 polymer ?
#
loop_
_entity_poly.entity_id
_entity_poly.type
_entity_poly.pdbx_seq_one_letter_code
_entity_poly.pdbx_strand_id
1 'polypeptide(L)'
;MIFHLKHIKIFKDAVRQYRINDYSVVHAHSLFSNGYIALNLKRKFGKPYIVAVRNTDVNIFFKYMIHLRRLGVQILENADRIIFLSKAYRDKVMKMLMIR
;
A
#
# COMPACT_ATOMS: atom_id res chain seq x y z
N MET A 1 -11.18 13.67 7.85
CA MET A 1 -10.32 13.89 6.66
C MET A 1 -10.51 12.74 5.69
N ILE A 2 -10.88 13.03 4.44
CA ILE A 2 -11.16 12.03 3.41
C ILE A 2 -9.84 11.36 2.99
N PHE A 3 -9.78 10.01 3.04
CA PHE A 3 -8.57 9.22 2.81
C PHE A 3 -7.83 9.65 1.53
N HIS A 4 -8.52 9.67 0.39
CA HIS A 4 -7.91 9.99 -0.90
C HIS A 4 -7.32 11.40 -0.95
N LEU A 5 -8.02 12.41 -0.42
CA LEU A 5 -7.54 13.80 -0.44
C LEU A 5 -6.20 13.96 0.29
N LYS A 6 -6.07 13.35 1.48
CA LYS A 6 -4.81 13.35 2.23
C LYS A 6 -3.69 12.69 1.43
N HIS A 7 -3.92 11.49 0.91
CA HIS A 7 -2.85 10.73 0.28
C HIS A 7 -2.48 11.28 -1.11
N ILE A 8 -3.40 11.91 -1.83
CA ILE A 8 -3.08 12.67 -3.05
C ILE A 8 -2.16 13.85 -2.72
N LYS A 9 -2.42 14.58 -1.62
CA LYS A 9 -1.54 15.69 -1.18
C LYS A 9 -0.13 15.19 -0.88
N ILE A 10 0.00 14.07 -0.16
CA ILE A 10 1.29 13.45 0.16
C ILE A 10 2.01 12.99 -1.11
N PHE A 11 1.30 12.37 -2.06
CA PHE A 11 1.90 11.95 -3.33
C PHE A 11 2.45 13.14 -4.13
N LYS A 12 1.65 14.21 -4.26
CA LYS A 12 2.07 15.44 -4.95
C LYS A 12 3.30 16.05 -4.30
N ASP A 13 3.33 16.07 -2.96
CA ASP A 13 4.47 16.59 -2.21
C ASP A 13 5.73 15.73 -2.40
N ALA A 14 5.61 14.40 -2.35
CA ALA A 14 6.73 13.49 -2.61
C ALA A 14 7.32 13.68 -4.01
N VAL A 15 6.47 13.81 -5.04
CA VAL A 15 6.93 14.07 -6.42
C VAL A 15 7.58 15.44 -6.57
N ARG A 16 7.17 16.42 -5.77
CA ARG A 16 7.75 17.77 -5.78
C ARG A 16 9.10 17.83 -5.08
N GLN A 17 9.25 17.12 -3.96
CA GLN A 17 10.45 17.21 -3.12
C GLN A 17 11.57 16.27 -3.58
N TYR A 18 11.21 15.11 -4.15
CA TYR A 18 12.18 14.06 -4.46
C TYR A 18 12.26 13.80 -5.96
N ARG A 19 13.48 13.62 -6.47
CA ARG A 19 13.73 13.09 -7.81
C ARG A 19 13.50 11.59 -7.82
N ILE A 20 12.24 11.19 -7.99
CA ILE A 20 11.82 9.78 -7.90
C ILE A 20 12.63 8.86 -8.83
N ASN A 21 13.08 9.37 -9.97
CA ASN A 21 13.84 8.58 -10.94
C ASN A 21 15.22 8.14 -10.44
N ASP A 22 15.79 8.83 -9.45
CA ASP A 22 17.10 8.54 -8.87
C ASP A 22 17.07 7.29 -7.97
N TYR A 23 15.87 6.83 -7.57
CA TYR A 23 15.70 5.64 -6.73
C TYR A 23 15.35 4.40 -7.56
N SER A 24 15.89 3.26 -7.16
CA SER A 24 15.62 1.97 -7.82
C SER A 24 14.35 1.28 -7.32
N VAL A 25 13.92 1.56 -6.09
CA VAL A 25 12.78 0.87 -5.45
C VAL A 25 12.12 1.77 -4.40
N VAL A 26 10.81 1.59 -4.20
CA VAL A 26 10.03 2.23 -3.13
C VAL A 26 9.66 1.19 -2.08
N HIS A 27 9.86 1.51 -0.79
CA HIS A 27 9.39 0.65 0.31
C HIS A 27 8.25 1.32 1.08
N ALA A 28 7.05 0.76 0.97
CA ALA A 28 5.87 1.20 1.69
C ALA A 28 5.72 0.47 3.03
N HIS A 29 5.88 1.19 4.14
CA HIS A 29 5.82 0.62 5.50
C HIS A 29 4.40 0.30 6.02
N SER A 30 3.37 0.55 5.22
CA SER A 30 1.97 0.20 5.51
C SER A 30 1.22 -0.05 4.21
N LEU A 31 0.21 -0.92 4.25
CA LEU A 31 -0.53 -1.30 3.06
C LEU A 31 -1.34 -0.12 2.51
N PHE A 32 -2.14 0.54 3.35
CA PHE A 32 -3.07 1.56 2.84
C PHE A 32 -2.38 2.89 2.63
N SER A 33 -1.80 3.47 3.69
CA SER A 33 -1.26 4.83 3.60
C SER A 33 -0.05 4.93 2.69
N ASN A 34 0.99 4.14 2.95
CA ASN A 34 2.21 4.21 2.14
C ASN A 34 2.07 3.43 0.83
N GLY A 35 1.34 2.32 0.84
CA GLY A 35 1.10 1.52 -0.36
C GLY A 35 0.27 2.27 -1.41
N TYR A 36 -0.65 3.15 -1.02
CA TYR A 36 -1.32 4.03 -1.99
C TYR A 36 -0.31 4.94 -2.70
N ILE A 37 0.63 5.54 -1.97
CA ILE A 37 1.66 6.40 -2.56
C ILE A 37 2.56 5.58 -3.49
N ALA A 38 3.02 4.41 -3.05
CA ALA A 38 3.87 3.52 -3.83
C ALA A 38 3.20 3.05 -5.13
N LEU A 39 1.92 2.67 -5.09
CA LEU A 39 1.16 2.31 -6.28
C LEU A 39 1.09 3.48 -7.29
N ASN A 40 0.87 4.70 -6.81
CA ASN A 40 0.85 5.88 -7.68
C ASN A 40 2.25 6.22 -8.24
N LEU A 41 3.32 6.02 -7.45
CA LEU A 41 4.69 6.17 -7.93
C LEU A 41 5.04 5.12 -8.99
N LYS A 42 4.61 3.86 -8.82
CA LYS A 42 4.77 2.81 -9.84
C LYS A 42 4.05 3.18 -11.13
N ARG A 43 2.80 3.64 -11.05
CA ARG A 43 2.02 4.06 -12.22
C ARG A 43 2.66 5.24 -12.96
N LYS A 44 3.19 6.22 -12.23
CA LYS A 44 3.73 7.45 -12.82
C LYS A 44 5.17 7.33 -13.30
N PHE A 45 6.01 6.57 -12.60
CA PHE A 45 7.46 6.51 -12.82
C PHE A 45 7.98 5.11 -13.11
N GLY A 46 7.12 4.08 -13.14
CA GLY A 46 7.52 2.70 -13.36
C GLY A 46 8.33 2.08 -12.21
N LYS A 47 8.38 2.73 -11.04
CA LYS A 47 9.24 2.26 -9.94
C LYS A 47 8.66 1.02 -9.26
N PRO A 48 9.44 -0.08 -9.14
CA PRO A 48 9.00 -1.24 -8.38
C PRO A 48 8.84 -0.86 -6.91
N TYR A 49 7.92 -1.53 -6.22
CA TYR A 49 7.73 -1.31 -4.79
C TYR A 49 7.51 -2.56 -3.98
N ILE A 50 7.96 -2.46 -2.74
CA ILE A 50 7.74 -3.41 -1.66
C ILE A 50 6.70 -2.83 -0.73
N VAL A 51 5.71 -3.61 -0.30
CA VAL A 51 4.69 -3.15 0.66
C VAL A 51 4.64 -4.05 1.88
N ALA A 52 4.61 -3.44 3.05
CA ALA A 52 4.47 -4.14 4.31
C ALA A 52 3.02 -4.10 4.79
N VAL A 53 2.47 -5.26 5.18
CA VAL A 53 1.13 -5.36 5.78
C VAL A 53 1.26 -5.22 7.30
N ARG A 54 0.58 -4.24 7.89
CA ARG A 54 0.57 -3.94 9.32
C ARG A 54 -0.73 -4.40 9.98
N ASN A 55 -0.72 -4.46 11.32
CA ASN A 55 -1.90 -4.85 12.12
C ASN A 55 -3.13 -3.97 11.83
N THR A 56 -2.91 -2.66 11.73
CA THR A 56 -3.96 -1.66 11.46
C THR A 56 -4.56 -1.83 10.06
N ASP A 57 -3.77 -2.22 9.07
CA ASP A 57 -4.26 -2.45 7.71
C ASP A 57 -5.34 -3.54 7.70
N VAL A 58 -5.17 -4.59 8.52
CA VAL A 58 -6.10 -5.73 8.55
C VAL A 58 -7.26 -5.47 9.49
N ASN A 59 -6.95 -5.12 10.75
CA ASN A 59 -7.97 -5.02 11.79
C ASN A 59 -8.76 -3.71 11.77
N ILE A 60 -8.30 -2.69 11.05
CA ILE A 60 -9.00 -1.42 10.91
C ILE A 60 -9.45 -1.20 9.46
N PHE A 61 -8.52 -1.09 8.51
CA PHE A 61 -8.85 -0.75 7.13
C PHE A 61 -9.63 -1.86 6.43
N PHE A 62 -9.12 -3.09 6.43
CA PHE A 62 -9.88 -4.21 5.86
C PHE A 62 -11.14 -4.49 6.67
N LYS A 63 -11.13 -4.44 8.01
CA LYS A 63 -12.34 -4.73 8.79
C LYS A 63 -13.46 -3.71 8.57
N TYR A 64 -13.18 -2.42 8.74
CA TYR A 64 -14.21 -1.37 8.82
C TYR A 64 -14.30 -0.49 7.57
N MET A 65 -13.21 -0.30 6.81
CA MET A 65 -13.20 0.60 5.64
C MET A 65 -13.49 -0.18 4.34
N ILE A 66 -14.71 -0.70 4.21
CA ILE A 66 -15.12 -1.58 3.10
C ILE A 66 -14.82 -0.95 1.73
N HIS A 67 -15.07 0.36 1.59
CA HIS A 67 -14.82 1.14 0.38
C HIS A 67 -13.33 1.20 -0.03
N LEU A 68 -12.40 0.97 0.88
CA LEU A 68 -10.95 0.94 0.58
C LEU A 68 -10.44 -0.47 0.27
N ARG A 69 -11.21 -1.54 0.52
CA ARG A 69 -10.68 -2.91 0.39
C ARG A 69 -10.21 -3.22 -1.03
N ARG A 70 -10.92 -2.74 -2.06
CA ARG A 70 -10.51 -2.89 -3.47
C ARG A 70 -9.17 -2.22 -3.73
N LEU A 71 -8.95 -1.04 -3.14
CA LEU A 71 -7.66 -0.37 -3.22
C LEU A 71 -6.57 -1.19 -2.51
N GLY A 72 -6.84 -1.72 -1.33
CA GLY A 72 -5.90 -2.57 -0.60
C GLY A 72 -5.46 -3.79 -1.43
N VAL A 73 -6.41 -4.49 -2.06
CA VAL A 73 -6.12 -5.60 -2.97
C VAL A 73 -5.29 -5.14 -4.17
N GLN A 74 -5.67 -4.03 -4.81
CA GLN A 74 -4.93 -3.49 -5.95
C GLN A 74 -3.48 -3.15 -5.60
N ILE A 75 -3.22 -2.64 -4.39
CA ILE A 75 -1.86 -2.38 -3.90
C ILE A 75 -1.09 -3.70 -3.69
N LEU A 76 -1.73 -4.76 -3.22
CA LEU A 76 -1.07 -6.06 -3.06
C LEU A 76 -0.74 -6.69 -4.43
N GLU A 77 -1.70 -6.67 -5.36
CA GLU A 77 -1.55 -7.26 -6.71
C GLU A 77 -0.46 -6.57 -7.55
N ASN A 78 -0.27 -5.26 -7.37
CA ASN A 78 0.73 -4.50 -8.12
C ASN A 78 2.10 -4.43 -7.41
N ALA A 79 2.21 -4.95 -6.18
CA ALA A 79 3.47 -4.93 -5.44
C ALA A 79 4.45 -5.96 -6.00
N ASP A 80 5.72 -5.60 -6.08
CA ASP A 80 6.79 -6.50 -6.52
C ASP A 80 7.19 -7.45 -5.38
N ARG A 81 7.00 -7.03 -4.13
CA ARG A 81 7.17 -7.85 -2.92
C ARG A 81 6.18 -7.43 -1.85
N ILE A 82 5.67 -8.39 -1.07
CA ILE A 82 4.82 -8.13 0.09
C ILE A 82 5.51 -8.66 1.34
N ILE A 83 5.66 -7.81 2.37
CA ILE A 83 6.26 -8.15 3.66
C ILE A 83 5.16 -8.29 4.72
N PHE A 84 5.17 -9.43 5.40
CA PHE A 84 4.31 -9.71 6.54
C PHE A 84 5.12 -9.70 7.83
N LEU A 85 4.46 -9.38 8.95
CA LEU A 85 5.10 -9.35 10.28
C LEU A 85 5.56 -10.75 10.75
N SER A 86 4.84 -11.79 10.34
CA SER A 86 5.19 -13.18 10.62
C SER A 86 4.49 -14.12 9.65
N LYS A 87 4.92 -15.38 9.62
CA LYS A 87 4.28 -16.46 8.86
C LYS A 87 2.80 -16.61 9.23
N ALA A 88 2.51 -16.70 10.54
CA ALA A 88 1.14 -16.83 11.04
C ALA A 88 0.28 -15.61 10.67
N TYR A 89 0.85 -14.41 10.71
CA TYR A 89 0.14 -13.20 10.31
C TYR A 89 -0.20 -13.21 8.81
N ARG A 90 0.76 -13.59 7.97
CA ARG A 90 0.52 -13.77 6.52
C ARG A 90 -0.63 -14.74 6.27
N ASP A 91 -0.59 -15.93 6.87
CA ASP A 91 -1.56 -16.98 6.59
C ASP A 91 -2.99 -16.55 7.00
N LYS A 92 -3.10 -15.83 8.13
CA LYS A 92 -4.36 -15.20 8.56
C LYS A 92 -4.88 -14.17 7.55
N VAL A 93 -4.01 -13.29 7.05
CA VAL A 93 -4.39 -12.25 6.09
C VAL A 93 -4.79 -12.86 4.75
N MET A 94 -4.04 -13.84 4.25
CA MET A 94 -4.36 -14.52 2.99
C MET A 94 -5.72 -15.19 3.06
N LYS A 95 -6.02 -15.89 4.17
CA LYS A 95 -7.35 -16.48 4.37
C LYS A 95 -8.47 -15.42 4.32
N MET A 96 -8.28 -14.25 4.93
CA MET A 96 -9.28 -13.17 4.87
C MET A 96 -9.46 -12.58 3.47
N LEU A 97 -8.40 -12.53 2.67
CA LEU A 97 -8.45 -11.99 1.31
C LEU A 97 -9.06 -12.98 0.31
N MET A 98 -8.88 -14.29 0.52
CA MET A 98 -9.42 -15.36 -0.34
C MET A 98 -10.91 -15.66 -0.11
N ILE A 99 -11.47 -15.30 1.05
CA ILE A 99 -12.91 -15.50 1.37
C ILE A 99 -13.75 -14.31 0.87
N ARG A 100 -13.39 -13.70 -0.26
CA ARG A 100 -14.11 -12.53 -0.80
C ARG A 100 -14.51 -12.75 -2.24
#